data_AF-A0A9D5GR15-F1
#
_entry.id   AF-A0A9D5GR15-F1
#
_cell.length_a   1.000
_cell.length_b   1.000
_cell.length_c   1.000
_cell.angle_alpha   90.00
_cell.angle_beta   90.00
_cell.angle_gamma   90.00
#
_symmetry.space_group_name_H-M   'P 1'
#
loop_
_entity.id
_entity.type
_entity.pdbx_description
1 polymer ?
#
loop_
_entity_poly.entity_id
_entity_poly.type
_entity_poly.pdbx_seq_one_letter_code
_entity_poly.pdbx_strand_id
1 'polypeptide(L)'
;MEVLPQFELIRLNELKVGVFGGLNVGFNISLDNPDIFFNGRHPGVVLVFNSLDDIAKPVSLSFISGFSVEYKRFIFWVRRQHESNYAEKIEISGKNYPFKSSWRFRTYSIGYRLYKLPRFRKKGI
;
A
#
# COMPACT_ATOMS: atom_id res chain seq x y z
N MET A 1 3.00 -2.85 8.03
CA MET A 1 2.31 -2.12 9.12
C MET A 1 2.07 -0.69 8.68
N GLU A 2 0.89 -0.14 8.95
CA GLU A 2 0.50 1.22 8.55
C GLU A 2 0.18 2.05 9.78
N VAL A 3 0.74 3.27 9.86
CA VAL A 3 0.36 4.26 10.87
C VAL A 3 -0.12 5.51 10.14
N LEU A 4 -1.42 5.76 10.20
CA LEU A 4 -2.10 6.83 9.47
C LEU A 4 -2.80 7.75 10.46
N PRO A 5 -2.12 8.78 11.01
CA PRO A 5 -2.80 9.81 11.77
C PRO A 5 -3.89 10.45 10.90
N GLN A 6 -5.08 10.60 11.50
CA GLN A 6 -6.25 11.16 10.85
C GLN A 6 -6.62 12.47 11.53
N PHE A 7 -6.84 13.49 10.72
CA PHE A 7 -7.33 14.80 11.14
C PHE A 7 -8.77 14.97 10.65
N GLU A 8 -9.70 15.16 11.58
CA GLU A 8 -11.08 15.51 11.26
C GLU A 8 -11.11 17.00 10.82
N LEU A 9 -11.52 17.27 9.58
CA LEU A 9 -11.65 18.63 9.06
C LEU A 9 -13.00 19.24 9.40
N ILE A 10 -14.07 18.46 9.21
CA ILE A 10 -15.45 18.91 9.40
C ILE A 10 -16.21 17.81 10.13
N ARG A 11 -16.97 18.21 11.15
CA ARG A 11 -17.83 17.33 11.92
C ARG A 11 -19.20 17.95 12.12
N LEU A 12 -20.19 17.42 11.42
CA LEU A 12 -21.61 17.68 11.60
C LEU A 12 -22.28 16.48 12.29
N ASN A 13 -23.58 16.57 12.59
CA ASN A 13 -24.31 15.50 13.29
C ASN A 13 -24.22 14.15 12.59
N GLU A 14 -24.31 14.13 11.26
CA GLU A 14 -24.31 12.90 10.46
C GLU A 14 -23.18 12.79 9.46
N LEU A 15 -22.43 13.88 9.24
CA LEU A 15 -21.33 13.95 8.27
C LEU A 15 -20.03 14.20 9.01
N LYS A 16 -19.01 13.38 8.73
CA LYS A 16 -17.62 13.70 9.08
C LYS A 16 -16.75 13.62 7.86
N VAL A 17 -15.89 14.62 7.70
CA VAL A 17 -14.88 14.63 6.65
C VAL A 17 -13.53 14.73 7.32
N GLY A 18 -12.61 13.87 6.92
CA GLY A 18 -11.25 13.86 7.46
C GLY A 18 -10.22 13.56 6.40
N VAL A 19 -9.00 14.02 6.65
CA VAL A 19 -7.81 13.68 5.88
C VAL A 19 -6.90 12.83 6.74
N PHE A 20 -6.17 11.93 6.10
CA PHE A 20 -5.16 11.14 6.78
C PHE A 20 -3.92 11.03 5.90
N GLY A 21 -2.78 10.90 6.56
CA GLY A 21 -1.51 10.72 5.88
C GLY A 21 -0.47 10.17 6.81
N GLY A 22 0.46 9.36 6.28
CA GLY A 22 1.47 8.71 7.10
C GLY A 22 2.36 7.79 6.29
N LEU A 23 3.07 6.94 7.02
CA LEU A 23 4.03 6.00 6.46
C LEU A 23 3.46 4.58 6.52
N ASN A 24 3.67 3.85 5.42
CA ASN A 24 3.47 2.42 5.33
C ASN A 24 4.83 1.75 5.22
N VAL A 25 5.07 0.80 6.12
CA VAL A 25 6.22 -0.09 6.08
C VAL A 25 5.74 -1.46 5.65
N GLY A 26 6.13 -1.88 4.44
CA GLY A 26 5.89 -3.21 3.92
C GLY A 26 7.13 -4.08 4.10
N PHE A 27 6.99 -5.23 4.75
CA PHE A 27 8.02 -6.26 4.80
C PHE A 27 7.69 -7.28 3.72
N ASN A 28 8.59 -7.45 2.76
CA ASN A 28 8.49 -8.51 1.77
C ASN A 28 9.45 -9.60 2.19
N ILE A 29 8.90 -10.73 2.61
CA ILE A 29 9.68 -11.95 2.82
C ILE A 29 9.64 -12.67 1.48
N SER A 30 10.72 -12.57 0.70
CA SER A 30 10.93 -13.49 -0.41
C SER A 30 11.19 -14.86 0.19
N LEU A 31 10.25 -15.79 0.02
CA LEU A 31 10.60 -17.20 0.12
C LEU A 31 11.44 -17.53 -1.11
N ASP A 32 12.50 -18.33 -0.94
CA ASP A 32 13.25 -18.91 -2.04
C ASP A 32 12.26 -19.60 -2.99
N ASN A 33 11.95 -18.92 -4.09
CA ASN A 33 11.18 -19.50 -5.16
C ASN A 33 12.15 -20.27 -6.04
N PRO A 34 11.81 -21.50 -6.46
CA PRO A 34 12.63 -22.21 -7.42
C PRO A 34 12.71 -21.40 -8.72
N ASP A 35 13.90 -21.35 -9.31
CA ASP A 35 14.16 -20.70 -10.60
C ASP A 35 13.09 -21.05 -11.65
N ILE A 36 12.65 -20.05 -12.41
CA ILE A 36 11.63 -20.24 -13.43
C ILE A 36 12.27 -20.88 -14.67
N PHE A 37 11.97 -22.16 -14.92
CA PHE A 37 12.46 -22.86 -16.11
C PHE A 37 11.38 -23.00 -17.20
N PHE A 38 11.63 -22.41 -18.38
CA PHE A 38 10.79 -22.60 -19.57
C PHE A 38 11.23 -23.79 -20.44
N ASN A 39 11.61 -24.93 -19.83
CA ASN A 39 12.05 -26.16 -20.52
C ASN A 39 13.03 -25.91 -21.70
N GLY A 40 13.98 -24.98 -21.51
CA GLY A 40 15.02 -24.66 -22.50
C GLY A 40 14.57 -23.88 -23.75
N ARG A 41 13.28 -23.55 -23.92
CA ARG A 41 12.79 -22.85 -25.14
C ARG A 41 13.15 -21.36 -25.20
N HIS A 42 13.34 -20.70 -24.05
CA HIS A 42 13.57 -19.25 -23.98
C HIS A 42 14.60 -18.86 -22.90
N PRO A 43 15.89 -19.20 -23.07
CA PRO A 43 16.92 -18.96 -22.05
C PRO A 43 17.11 -17.47 -21.72
N GLY A 44 16.95 -16.58 -22.71
CA GLY A 44 17.01 -15.12 -22.48
C GLY A 44 15.84 -14.57 -21.66
N VAL A 45 14.66 -15.19 -21.74
CA VAL A 45 13.49 -14.81 -20.96
C VAL A 45 13.64 -15.31 -19.52
N VAL A 46 14.15 -16.54 -19.33
CA VAL A 46 14.48 -17.09 -18.00
C VAL A 46 15.41 -16.15 -17.23
N LEU A 47 16.49 -15.69 -17.86
CA LEU A 47 17.45 -14.77 -17.23
C LEU A 47 16.79 -13.49 -16.73
N VAL A 48 15.90 -12.88 -17.52
CA VAL A 48 15.21 -11.66 -17.12
C VAL A 48 14.25 -11.92 -15.96
N PHE A 49 13.49 -13.02 -16.00
CA PHE A 49 12.50 -13.34 -14.97
C PHE A 49 13.16 -13.69 -13.62
N ASN A 50 14.24 -14.47 -13.62
CA ASN A 50 14.94 -14.79 -12.38
C ASN A 50 15.64 -13.54 -11.80
N SER A 51 16.23 -12.68 -12.64
CA SER A 51 16.78 -11.40 -12.19
C SER A 51 15.72 -10.43 -11.63
N LEU A 52 14.43 -10.60 -11.96
CA LEU A 52 13.34 -9.80 -11.39
C LEU A 52 12.89 -10.29 -10.01
N ASP A 53 13.01 -11.59 -9.72
CA ASP A 53 12.62 -12.15 -8.43
C ASP A 53 13.60 -11.72 -7.31
N ASP A 54 14.89 -11.58 -7.66
CA ASP A 54 15.95 -11.07 -6.77
C ASP A 54 15.82 -9.56 -6.42
N ILE A 55 15.02 -8.82 -7.18
CA ILE A 55 14.87 -7.36 -7.02
C ILE A 55 13.92 -6.98 -5.86
N ALA A 56 13.25 -7.96 -5.25
CA ALA A 56 12.31 -7.71 -4.16
C ALA A 56 13.03 -7.09 -2.93
N LYS A 57 12.81 -5.78 -2.71
CA LYS A 57 13.32 -5.11 -1.51
C LYS A 57 12.70 -5.76 -0.26
N PRO A 58 13.51 -6.22 0.72
CA PRO A 58 13.01 -6.87 1.93
C PRO A 58 12.19 -5.91 2.79
N VAL A 59 12.49 -4.62 2.72
CA VAL A 59 11.74 -3.55 3.39
C VAL A 59 11.39 -2.47 2.37
N SER A 60 10.11 -2.10 2.32
CA SER A 60 9.62 -0.99 1.50
C SER A 60 8.97 0.07 2.38
N LEU A 61 9.36 1.32 2.19
CA LEU A 61 8.79 2.48 2.85
C LEU A 61 8.00 3.28 1.81
N SER A 62 6.72 3.50 2.09
CA SER A 62 5.82 4.21 1.19
C SER A 62 5.06 5.28 1.95
N PHE A 63 4.96 6.49 1.38
CA PHE A 63 4.07 7.51 1.91
C PHE A 63 2.64 7.23 1.46
N ILE A 64 1.68 7.37 2.36
CA ILE A 64 0.25 7.23 2.08
C ILE A 64 -0.46 8.51 2.46
N SER A 65 -1.37 8.97 1.62
CA SER A 65 -2.30 10.04 1.95
C SER A 65 -3.69 9.75 1.41
N GLY A 66 -4.71 10.34 2.03
CA GLY A 66 -6.08 10.05 1.66
C GLY A 66 -7.12 10.94 2.33
N PHE A 67 -8.35 10.70 1.91
CA PHE A 67 -9.55 11.39 2.38
C PHE A 67 -10.55 10.35 2.87
N SER A 68 -11.33 10.76 3.87
CA SER A 68 -12.41 9.98 4.45
C SER A 68 -13.66 10.82 4.54
N VAL A 69 -14.79 10.22 4.22
CA VAL A 69 -16.13 10.79 4.36
C VAL A 69 -17.00 9.75 5.07
N GLU A 70 -17.42 10.07 6.29
CA GLU A 70 -18.40 9.29 7.05
C GLU A 70 -19.75 9.96 6.92
N TYR A 71 -20.75 9.24 6.39
CA TYR A 71 -22.14 9.67 6.39
C TYR A 71 -23.01 8.63 7.11
N LYS A 72 -23.63 9.04 8.22
CA LYS A 72 -24.43 8.18 9.13
C LYS A 72 -23.66 6.96 9.65
N ARG A 73 -23.78 5.82 8.97
CA ARG A 73 -23.12 4.53 9.29
C ARG A 73 -22.15 4.10 8.20
N PHE A 74 -22.16 4.78 7.05
CA PHE A 74 -21.27 4.49 5.94
C PHE A 74 -20.00 5.30 6.09
N ILE A 75 -18.86 4.65 5.88
CA ILE A 75 -17.55 5.27 5.87
C ILE A 75 -16.96 4.99 4.51
N PHE A 76 -16.63 6.05 3.79
CA PHE A 76 -15.90 5.97 2.53
C PHE A 76 -14.50 6.51 2.78
N TRP A 77 -13.49 5.77 2.36
CA TRP A 77 -12.13 6.29 2.33
C TRP A 77 -11.47 6.00 1.00
N VAL A 78 -10.66 6.97 0.57
CA VAL A 78 -9.84 6.90 -0.62
C VAL A 78 -8.42 7.18 -0.19
N ARG A 79 -7.53 6.22 -0.42
CA ARG A 79 -6.11 6.37 -0.13
C ARG A 79 -5.30 6.24 -1.41
N ARG A 80 -4.26 7.07 -1.49
CA ARG A 80 -3.24 7.06 -2.53
C ARG A 80 -1.93 6.72 -1.85
N GLN A 81 -1.33 5.63 -2.29
CA GLN A 81 0.06 5.31 -1.96
C GLN A 81 0.95 6.04 -2.98
N HIS A 82 1.99 6.72 -2.50
CA HIS A 82 2.98 7.30 -3.38
C HIS A 82 3.76 6.19 -4.08
N GLU A 83 4.31 6.51 -5.25
CA GLU A 83 5.07 5.55 -6.05
C GLU A 83 6.27 5.04 -5.24
N SER A 84 6.34 3.73 -5.06
CA SER A 84 7.47 3.07 -4.40
C SER A 84 8.34 2.43 -5.47
N ASN A 85 9.59 2.87 -5.56
CA ASN A 85 10.59 2.31 -6.48
C ASN A 85 11.26 1.10 -5.83
N TYR A 86 11.09 -0.07 -6.43
CA TYR A 86 11.68 -1.32 -5.95
C TYR A 86 13.07 -1.57 -6.57
N ALA A 87 13.24 -1.30 -7.86
CA ALA A 87 14.56 -1.26 -8.51
C ALA A 87 14.67 -0.14 -9.54
N GLU A 88 15.90 0.34 -9.72
CA GLU A 88 16.31 1.28 -10.77
C GLU A 88 17.27 0.63 -11.79
N LYS A 89 17.80 -0.55 -11.45
CA LYS A 89 18.72 -1.33 -12.29
C LYS A 89 18.40 -2.82 -12.16
N ILE A 90 18.57 -3.55 -13.25
CA ILE A 90 18.55 -5.01 -13.29
C ILE A 90 19.92 -5.47 -13.78
N GLU A 91 20.51 -6.45 -13.10
CA GLU A 91 21.75 -7.08 -13.52
C GLU A 91 21.43 -8.34 -14.32
N ILE A 92 21.86 -8.36 -15.59
CA ILE A 92 21.72 -9.53 -16.47
C ILE A 92 23.11 -9.87 -16.98
N SER A 93 23.60 -11.06 -16.63
CA SER A 93 24.92 -11.56 -17.07
C SER A 93 26.08 -10.59 -16.80
N GLY A 94 26.12 -9.98 -15.62
CA GLY A 94 27.18 -9.04 -15.22
C GLY A 94 27.08 -7.64 -15.82
N LYS A 95 26.02 -7.34 -16.59
CA LYS A 95 25.74 -6.02 -17.15
C LYS A 95 24.53 -5.39 -16.47
N ASN A 96 24.70 -4.14 -16.05
CA ASN A 96 23.64 -3.34 -15.46
C ASN A 96 22.82 -2.66 -16.55
N TYR A 97 21.52 -2.94 -16.59
CA TYR A 97 20.57 -2.29 -17.47
C TYR A 97 19.67 -1.34 -16.66
N PRO A 98 19.34 -0.15 -17.17
CA PRO A 98 18.38 0.74 -16.51
C PRO A 98 17.01 0.06 -16.52
N PHE A 99 16.46 -0.19 -15.33
CA PHE A 99 15.18 -0.87 -15.17
C PHE A 99 14.43 -0.27 -13.99
N LYS A 100 13.32 0.42 -14.28
CA LYS A 100 12.49 1.03 -13.24
C LYS A 100 11.29 0.14 -12.95
N SER A 101 11.32 -0.54 -11.81
CA SER A 101 10.16 -1.22 -11.25
C SER A 101 9.54 -0.35 -10.17
N SER A 102 8.35 0.18 -10.44
CA SER A 102 7.60 0.98 -9.48
C SER A 102 6.13 0.63 -9.51
N TRP A 103 5.51 0.63 -8.33
CA TRP A 103 4.08 0.39 -8.18
C TRP A 103 3.39 1.60 -7.56
N ARG A 104 2.18 1.88 -8.05
CA ARG A 104 1.33 2.96 -7.55
C ARG A 104 -0.07 2.43 -7.32
N PHE A 105 -0.44 2.31 -6.04
CA PHE A 105 -1.77 1.83 -5.65
C PHE A 105 -2.71 2.99 -5.31
N ARG A 106 -3.94 2.89 -5.81
CA ARG A 106 -5.09 3.64 -5.31
C ARG A 106 -6.03 2.63 -4.68
N THR A 107 -6.37 2.82 -3.41
CA THR A 107 -7.34 1.96 -2.73
C THR A 107 -8.58 2.76 -2.42
N TYR A 108 -9.71 2.18 -2.79
CA TYR A 108 -11.04 2.66 -2.45
C TYR A 108 -11.64 1.62 -1.51
N SER A 109 -12.25 2.07 -0.42
CA SER A 109 -12.99 1.14 0.42
C SER A 109 -14.19 1.81 1.06
N ILE A 110 -15.21 0.98 1.23
CA ILE A 110 -16.50 1.30 1.81
C ILE A 110 -16.67 0.45 3.07
N GLY A 111 -16.94 1.09 4.18
CA GLY A 111 -17.20 0.45 5.46
C GLY A 111 -18.62 0.75 5.91
N TYR A 112 -19.20 -0.19 6.66
CA TYR A 112 -20.48 0.01 7.34
C TYR A 112 -20.31 -0.26 8.83
N ARG A 113 -20.74 0.70 9.66
CA ARG A 113 -20.67 0.62 11.11
C ARG A 113 -21.95 -0.02 11.65
N LEU A 114 -21.90 -1.32 11.95
CA LEU A 114 -23.02 -2.11 12.47
C LEU A 114 -23.57 -1.55 13.80
N TYR A 115 -22.70 -1.06 14.67
CA TYR A 115 -23.05 -0.55 15.99
C TYR A 115 -22.30 0.76 16.27
N LYS A 116 -23.03 1.76 16.78
CA LYS A 116 -22.44 2.93 17.42
C LYS A 116 -22.47 2.66 18.92
N LEU A 117 -21.30 2.53 19.55
CA LEU A 117 -21.22 2.55 21.00
C LEU A 117 -21.93 3.83 21.49
N PRO A 118 -22.98 3.72 22.30
CA PRO A 118 -23.63 4.89 22.85
C PRO A 118 -22.58 5.66 23.63
N ARG A 119 -22.38 6.93 23.28
CA ARG A 119 -21.54 7.82 24.08
C ARG A 119 -22.13 7.81 25.49
N PHE A 120 -21.38 7.31 26.46
CA PHE A 120 -21.63 7.62 27.86
C PHE A 120 -21.56 9.15 27.97
N ARG A 121 -22.73 9.80 27.91
CA ARG A 121 -22.89 11.16 28.41
C ARG A 121 -22.52 11.05 29.89
N LYS A 122 -21.31 11.49 30.26
CA LYS A 122 -21.11 11.99 31.61
C LYS A 122 -22.05 13.18 31.74
N LYS A 123 -23.27 12.93 32.20
CA LYS A 123 -23.99 13.88 33.04
C LYS A 123 -23.22 13.86 34.36
N GLY A 124 -22.50 14.94 34.64
CA GLY A 124 -21.80 15.14 35.89
C GLY A 124 -21.43 16.61 35.96
N ILE A 125 -22.40 17.42 36.40
CA ILE A 125 -22.38 18.28 37.61
C ILE A 125 -21.65 19.59 37.31
#